data_AF-A0A2V8SRE6-F1
#
_entry.id   AF-A0A2V8SRE6-F1
#
_cell.length_a   1.000
_cell.length_b   1.000
_cell.length_c   1.000
_cell.angle_alpha   90.00
_cell.angle_beta   90.00
_cell.angle_gamma   90.00
#
_symmetry.space_group_name_H-M   'P 1'
#
loop_
_entity.id
_entity.type
_entity.pdbx_description
1 polymer ?
#
loop_
_entity_poly.entity_id
_entity_poly.type
_entity_poly.pdbx_seq_one_letter_code
_entity_poly.pdbx_strand_id
1 'polypeptide(L)'
;MKTWIKILLGLGALSPFVFTAAFVGFMIHLINTVPVEAFGEYLANSTYAVIMNVACLLFTIFFTAILVIYIIHAARNPILEANRMRTTWLISLCLLGAWVMPFYWFFYIWRDGVSNRSSGSLGLH
;
A
#
# COMPACT_ATOMS: atom_id res chain seq x y z
N MET A 1 12.78 3.41 -13.40
CA MET A 1 12.75 3.53 -11.92
C MET A 1 13.83 2.62 -11.33
N LYS A 2 14.64 3.09 -10.36
CA LYS A 2 15.72 2.30 -9.73
C LYS A 2 15.13 1.13 -8.92
N THR A 3 15.85 0.01 -8.82
CA THR A 3 15.36 -1.22 -8.16
C THR A 3 14.98 -1.00 -6.70
N TRP A 4 15.76 -0.24 -5.93
CA TRP A 4 15.46 0.03 -4.52
C TRP A 4 14.14 0.81 -4.35
N ILE A 5 13.81 1.73 -5.27
CA ILE A 5 12.53 2.46 -5.25
C ILE A 5 11.38 1.49 -5.47
N LYS A 6 11.53 0.53 -6.41
CA LYS A 6 10.52 -0.51 -6.64
C LYS A 6 10.30 -1.33 -5.37
N ILE A 7 11.36 -1.73 -4.67
CA ILE A 7 11.25 -2.49 -3.41
C ILE A 7 10.51 -1.67 -2.36
N LEU A 8 10.87 -0.39 -2.17
CA LEU A 8 10.18 0.49 -1.21
C LEU A 8 8.70 0.65 -1.52
N LEU A 9 8.33 0.80 -2.79
CA LEU A 9 6.92 0.88 -3.19
C LEU A 9 6.17 -0.43 -2.93
N GLY A 10 6.83 -1.58 -3.07
CA GLY A 10 6.26 -2.88 -2.76
C GLY A 10 6.02 -3.06 -1.26
N LEU A 11 7.02 -2.71 -0.44
CA LEU A 11 6.88 -2.69 1.02
C LEU A 11 5.79 -1.71 1.46
N GLY A 12 5.72 -0.52 0.83
CA GLY A 12 4.66 0.45 1.06
C GLY A 12 3.26 -0.06 0.68
N ALA A 13 3.14 -0.85 -0.40
CA ALA A 13 1.86 -1.46 -0.78
C ALA A 13 1.42 -2.57 0.19
N LEU A 14 2.37 -3.24 0.84
CA LEU A 14 2.09 -4.28 1.83
C LEU A 14 1.89 -3.73 3.26
N SER A 15 2.28 -2.47 3.50
CA SER A 15 2.19 -1.85 4.83
C SER A 15 0.79 -1.84 5.44
N PRO A 16 -0.33 -1.72 4.71
CA PRO A 16 -1.67 -1.80 5.29
C PRO A 16 -1.92 -3.12 6.01
N PHE A 17 -1.47 -4.24 5.43
CA PHE A 17 -1.65 -5.56 6.04
C PHE A 17 -0.84 -5.71 7.32
N VAL A 18 0.40 -5.21 7.32
CA VAL A 18 1.27 -5.20 8.50
C VAL A 18 0.68 -4.30 9.59
N PHE A 19 0.22 -3.11 9.22
CA PHE A 19 -0.40 -2.17 10.14
C PHE A 19 -1.69 -2.73 10.74
N THR A 20 -2.56 -3.33 9.92
CA THR A 20 -3.78 -4.00 10.39
C THR A 20 -3.46 -5.14 11.35
N ALA A 21 -2.48 -6.00 11.05
CA ALA A 21 -2.08 -7.08 11.94
C ALA A 21 -1.56 -6.56 13.28
N ALA A 22 -0.71 -5.52 13.26
CA ALA A 22 -0.20 -4.88 14.47
C ALA A 22 -1.33 -4.24 15.29
N PHE A 23 -2.27 -3.56 14.62
CA PHE A 23 -3.43 -2.94 15.25
C PHE A 23 -4.34 -3.99 15.92
N VAL A 24 -4.62 -5.10 15.24
CA VAL A 24 -5.40 -6.21 15.80
C VAL A 24 -4.68 -6.81 17.01
N GLY A 25 -3.37 -7.05 16.93
CA GLY A 25 -2.58 -7.55 18.05
C GLY A 25 -2.62 -6.61 19.27
N PHE A 26 -2.52 -5.30 19.03
CA PHE A 26 -2.66 -4.30 20.08
C PHE A 26 -4.06 -4.28 20.69
N MET A 27 -5.12 -4.38 19.88
CA MET A 27 -6.49 -4.43 20.38
C MET A 27 -6.74 -5.66 21.26
N ILE A 28 -6.22 -6.82 20.87
CA ILE A 28 -6.28 -8.04 21.68
C ILE A 28 -5.54 -7.82 23.01
N HIS A 29 -4.37 -7.19 22.98
CA HIS A 29 -3.63 -6.87 24.22
C HIS A 29 -4.45 -5.96 25.15
N LEU A 30 -5.08 -4.91 24.62
CA LEU A 30 -5.92 -4.01 25.42
C LEU A 30 -7.11 -4.73 26.06
N ILE A 31 -7.82 -5.55 25.29
CA ILE A 31 -8.98 -6.30 25.79
C ILE A 31 -8.58 -7.23 26.96
N ASN A 32 -7.37 -7.78 26.95
CA ASN A 32 -6.89 -8.69 27.98
C ASN A 32 -6.29 -8.00 29.21
N THR A 33 -5.94 -6.71 29.12
CA THR A 33 -5.20 -5.99 30.17
C THR A 33 -5.99 -4.87 30.83
N VAL A 34 -6.95 -4.29 30.12
CA VAL A 34 -7.74 -3.16 30.61
C VAL A 34 -9.10 -3.66 31.11
N PRO A 35 -9.48 -3.36 32.38
CA PRO A 35 -10.81 -3.68 32.88
C PRO A 35 -11.90 -3.03 32.03
N VAL A 36 -12.99 -3.77 31.77
CA VAL A 36 -14.10 -3.31 30.90
C VAL A 36 -14.67 -1.97 31.34
N GLU A 37 -14.75 -1.74 32.65
CA GLU A 37 -15.30 -0.51 33.25
C GLU A 37 -14.41 0.72 32.97
N ALA A 38 -13.09 0.53 32.84
CA ALA A 38 -12.14 1.60 32.58
C ALA A 38 -11.82 1.77 31.08
N PHE A 39 -12.35 0.90 30.22
CA PHE A 39 -11.96 0.80 28.81
C PHE A 39 -12.26 2.09 28.02
N GLY A 40 -13.43 2.70 28.26
CA GLY A 40 -13.83 3.94 27.58
C GLY A 40 -12.95 5.13 27.96
N GLU A 41 -12.66 5.29 29.25
CA GLU A 41 -11.78 6.36 29.75
C GLU A 41 -10.34 6.14 29.30
N TYR A 42 -9.89 4.88 29.26
CA TYR A 42 -8.58 4.50 28.74
C TYR A 42 -8.44 4.81 27.25
N LEU A 43 -9.46 4.56 26.42
CA LEU A 43 -9.44 4.91 25.00
C LEU A 43 -9.58 6.40 24.72
N ALA A 44 -10.15 7.18 25.65
CA ALA A 44 -10.34 8.62 25.47
C ALA A 44 -9.17 9.46 26.00
N ASN A 45 -8.61 9.11 27.16
CA ASN A 45 -7.72 9.99 27.93
C ASN A 45 -6.36 9.37 28.27
N SER A 46 -6.08 8.12 27.89
CA SER A 46 -4.76 7.54 28.15
C SER A 46 -3.70 8.03 27.16
N THR A 47 -2.45 8.05 27.60
CA THR A 47 -1.28 8.26 26.73
C THR A 47 -1.25 7.26 25.57
N TYR A 48 -1.77 6.04 25.77
CA TYR A 48 -1.84 5.00 24.74
C TYR A 48 -2.83 5.35 23.62
N ALA A 49 -3.98 5.95 23.97
CA ALA A 49 -4.94 6.43 22.99
C ALA A 49 -4.36 7.54 22.11
N VAL A 50 -3.62 8.48 22.71
CA VAL A 50 -2.93 9.54 21.97
C VAL A 50 -1.89 8.96 21.02
N ILE A 51 -1.03 8.05 21.51
CA ILE A 51 -0.01 7.39 20.69
C ILE A 51 -0.66 6.64 19.52
N MET A 52 -1.74 5.89 19.76
CA MET A 52 -2.44 5.16 18.71
C MET A 52 -3.05 6.10 17.66
N ASN A 53 -3.72 7.18 18.08
CA ASN A 53 -4.29 8.16 17.16
C ASN A 53 -3.21 8.82 16.29
N VAL A 54 -2.09 9.21 16.91
CA VAL A 54 -0.94 9.77 16.18
C VAL A 54 -0.36 8.75 15.20
N ALA A 55 -0.20 7.49 15.60
CA ALA A 55 0.28 6.42 14.73
C ALA A 55 -0.66 6.19 13.54
N CYS A 56 -1.96 6.11 13.77
CA CYS A 56 -2.98 6.00 12.72
C CYS A 56 -2.96 7.19 11.75
N LEU A 57 -2.81 8.42 12.27
CA LEU A 57 -2.75 9.63 11.46
C LEU A 57 -1.50 9.66 10.59
N LEU A 58 -0.33 9.37 11.16
CA LEU A 58 0.94 9.28 10.42
C LEU A 58 0.87 8.18 9.36
N PHE A 59 0.30 7.03 9.70
CA PHE A 59 0.09 5.94 8.75
C PHE A 59 -0.86 6.34 7.62
N THR A 60 -1.93 7.06 7.92
CA THR A 60 -2.90 7.55 6.92
C THR A 60 -2.23 8.51 5.93
N ILE A 61 -1.42 9.45 6.43
CA ILE A 61 -0.67 10.38 5.59
C ILE A 61 0.34 9.62 4.71
N PHE A 62 1.12 8.72 5.32
CA PHE A 62 2.07 7.88 4.61
C PHE A 62 1.40 7.06 3.50
N PHE A 63 0.30 6.37 3.82
CA PHE A 63 -0.42 5.53 2.87
C PHE A 63 -1.05 6.34 1.74
N THR A 64 -1.61 7.52 2.06
CA THR A 64 -2.17 8.43 1.05
C THR A 64 -1.08 8.90 0.08
N ALA A 65 0.12 9.24 0.57
CA ALA A 65 1.23 9.61 -0.28
C ALA A 65 1.65 8.47 -1.23
N ILE A 66 1.70 7.23 -0.73
CA ILE A 66 1.96 6.04 -1.55
C ILE A 66 0.85 5.86 -2.60
N LEU A 67 -0.42 6.01 -2.22
CA LEU A 67 -1.56 5.93 -3.16
C LEU A 67 -1.46 6.94 -4.29
N VAL A 68 -1.13 8.18 -3.99
CA VAL A 68 -0.91 9.22 -5.00
C VAL A 68 0.21 8.82 -5.96
N ILE A 69 1.32 8.26 -5.47
CA ILE A 69 2.41 7.78 -6.33
C ILE A 69 1.93 6.68 -7.27
N TYR A 70 1.13 5.72 -6.77
CA TYR A 70 0.57 4.65 -7.58
C TYR A 70 -0.39 5.17 -8.65
N ILE A 71 -1.27 6.10 -8.30
CA ILE A 71 -2.20 6.75 -9.23
C ILE A 71 -1.43 7.50 -10.33
N ILE A 72 -0.44 8.31 -9.96
CA ILE A 72 0.40 9.03 -10.94
C ILE A 72 1.13 8.04 -11.85
N HIS A 73 1.66 6.95 -11.29
CA HIS A 73 2.33 5.93 -12.08
C HIS A 73 1.37 5.28 -13.07
N ALA A 74 0.15 4.91 -12.64
CA ALA A 74 -0.88 4.33 -13.51
C ALA A 74 -1.36 5.29 -14.59
N ALA A 75 -1.56 6.57 -14.27
CA ALA A 75 -1.99 7.57 -15.22
C ALA A 75 -0.94 7.79 -16.34
N ARG A 76 0.35 7.66 -16.01
CA ARG A 76 1.47 7.91 -16.93
C ARG A 76 2.07 6.63 -17.54
N ASN A 77 1.54 5.44 -17.25
CA ASN A 77 2.11 4.19 -17.76
C ASN A 77 1.60 3.91 -19.19
N PRO A 78 2.47 3.97 -20.23
CA PRO A 78 2.06 3.76 -21.62
C PRO A 78 1.62 2.32 -21.90
N ILE A 79 2.07 1.32 -21.13
CA ILE A 79 1.68 -0.08 -21.29
C ILE A 79 0.18 -0.25 -20.98
N LEU A 80 -0.32 0.47 -19.97
CA LEU A 80 -1.73 0.45 -19.61
C LEU A 80 -2.62 1.12 -20.67
N GLU A 81 -2.11 2.14 -21.34
CA GLU A 81 -2.77 2.81 -22.45
C GLU A 81 -2.84 1.91 -23.68
N ALA A 82 -1.72 1.29 -24.05
CA ALA A 82 -1.66 0.33 -25.16
C ALA A 82 -2.65 -0.84 -24.97
N ASN A 83 -2.77 -1.35 -23.73
CA ASN A 83 -3.66 -2.45 -23.41
C ASN A 83 -5.12 -2.02 -23.11
N ARG A 84 -5.47 -0.73 -23.23
CA ARG A 84 -6.78 -0.15 -22.84
C ARG A 84 -7.22 -0.46 -21.40
N MET A 85 -6.28 -0.78 -20.50
CA MET A 85 -6.56 -1.12 -19.09
C MET A 85 -6.33 0.06 -18.13
N ARG A 86 -5.84 1.21 -18.61
CA ARG A 86 -5.54 2.39 -17.78
C ARG A 86 -6.71 2.81 -16.90
N THR A 87 -7.90 2.93 -17.48
CA THR A 87 -9.10 3.35 -16.75
C THR A 87 -9.48 2.34 -15.67
N THR A 88 -9.44 1.04 -15.98
CA THR A 88 -9.73 -0.03 -15.02
C THR A 88 -8.78 0.03 -13.82
N TRP A 89 -7.48 0.14 -14.07
CA TRP A 89 -6.49 0.21 -12.98
C TRP A 89 -6.63 1.47 -12.13
N LEU A 90 -6.91 2.62 -12.74
CA LEU A 90 -7.17 3.86 -11.99
C LEU A 90 -8.40 3.72 -11.09
N ILE A 91 -9.51 3.19 -11.62
CA ILE A 91 -10.73 2.95 -10.84
C ILE A 91 -10.45 1.96 -9.71
N SER A 92 -9.77 0.85 -10.01
CA SER A 92 -9.42 -0.16 -9.01
C SER A 92 -8.51 0.40 -7.91
N LEU A 93 -7.52 1.23 -8.25
CA LEU A 93 -6.66 1.88 -7.26
C LEU A 93 -7.43 2.88 -6.39
N CYS A 94 -8.36 3.65 -6.95
CA CYS A 94 -9.17 4.60 -6.19
C CYS A 94 -10.19 3.92 -5.27
N LEU A 95 -10.83 2.84 -5.72
CA LEU A 95 -11.89 2.16 -4.95
C LEU A 95 -11.36 1.12 -3.98
N LEU A 96 -10.37 0.34 -4.41
CA LEU A 96 -9.88 -0.82 -3.65
C LEU A 96 -8.54 -0.56 -2.98
N GLY A 97 -7.83 0.52 -3.35
CA GLY A 97 -6.64 1.04 -2.66
C GLY A 97 -5.65 -0.06 -2.27
N ALA A 98 -5.54 -0.27 -0.95
CA ALA A 98 -4.62 -1.21 -0.30
C ALA A 98 -4.69 -2.64 -0.85
N TRP A 99 -5.88 -3.09 -1.29
CA TRP A 99 -6.06 -4.45 -1.81
C TRP A 99 -5.45 -4.63 -3.19
N VAL A 100 -5.49 -3.60 -4.04
CA VAL A 100 -5.07 -3.68 -5.44
C VAL A 100 -3.61 -3.27 -5.63
N MET A 101 -3.08 -2.41 -4.76
CA MET A 101 -1.71 -1.92 -4.83
C MET A 101 -0.65 -3.03 -4.94
N PRO A 102 -0.64 -4.11 -4.15
CA PRO A 102 0.39 -5.15 -4.26
C PRO A 102 0.37 -5.84 -5.62
N PHE A 103 -0.81 -6.05 -6.19
CA PHE A 103 -0.96 -6.62 -7.52
C PHE A 103 -0.46 -5.66 -8.59
N TYR A 104 -0.88 -4.39 -8.52
CA TYR A 104 -0.41 -3.35 -9.44
C TYR A 104 1.12 -3.22 -9.41
N TRP A 105 1.69 -3.21 -8.21
CA TRP A 105 3.12 -3.19 -7.99
C TRP A 105 3.82 -4.36 -8.68
N PHE A 106 3.34 -5.58 -8.43
CA PHE A 106 3.95 -6.78 -8.99
C PHE A 106 3.90 -6.79 -10.53
N PHE A 107 2.75 -6.46 -11.12
CA PHE A 107 2.54 -6.53 -12.56
C PHE A 107 3.20 -5.38 -13.34
N TYR A 108 3.13 -4.14 -12.84
CA TYR A 108 3.50 -2.95 -13.62
C TYR A 108 4.66 -2.14 -13.03
N ILE A 109 5.08 -2.38 -11.79
CA ILE A 109 6.26 -1.68 -11.23
C ILE A 109 7.45 -2.64 -11.23
N TRP A 110 7.27 -3.83 -10.67
CA TRP A 110 8.29 -4.85 -10.57
C TRP A 110 8.61 -5.46 -11.94
N ARG A 111 7.60 -6.03 -12.61
CA ARG A 111 7.76 -6.79 -13.87
C ARG A 111 7.98 -5.97 -15.14
N ASP A 112 7.74 -4.65 -15.14
CA ASP A 112 8.08 -3.77 -16.29
C ASP A 112 9.59 -3.80 -16.64
N GLY A 113 10.44 -4.34 -15.75
CA GLY A 113 11.86 -4.60 -16.06
C GLY A 113 12.15 -5.89 -16.82
N VAL A 114 11.17 -6.80 -16.96
CA VAL A 114 11.35 -8.14 -17.54
C VAL A 114 10.86 -8.19 -19.00
N SER A 115 9.72 -7.55 -19.32
CA SER A 115 9.19 -7.54 -20.70
C SER A 115 10.08 -6.78 -21.69
N ASN A 116 10.76 -5.73 -21.24
CA ASN A 116 11.73 -4.99 -22.05
C ASN A 116 13.05 -5.74 -22.32
N ARG A 117 13.30 -6.90 -21.67
CA ARG A 117 14.47 -7.75 -21.99
C ARG A 117 14.14 -8.84 -23.01
N SER A 118 12.88 -9.28 -23.10
CA SER A 118 12.47 -10.34 -24.05
C SER A 118 12.26 -9.85 -25.49
N SER A 119 12.22 -8.54 -25.72
CA SER A 119 12.18 -7.94 -27.06
C SER A 119 13.55 -7.53 -27.59
N GLY A 120 14.63 -7.83 -26.84
CA GLY A 120 15.98 -7.80 -27.37
C GLY A 120 16.17 -8.94 -28.36
N SER A 121 16.19 -8.59 -29.65
CA SER A 121 16.47 -9.42 -30.81
C SER A 121 17.02 -10.83 -30.51
N LEU A 122 16.19 -11.85 -30.69
CA LEU A 122 16.69 -13.05 -31.35
C LEU A 122 16.98 -12.65 -32.79
N GLY A 123 18.16 -12.07 -33.01
CA GLY A 123 18.75 -11.94 -34.32
C GLY A 123 18.94 -13.34 -34.88
N LEU A 124 17.97 -13.78 -35.68
CA LEU A 124 18.15 -14.85 -36.65
C LEU A 124 18.07 -14.18 -38.01
N HIS A 125 19.26 -13.80 -38.50
CA HIS A 125 19.56 -13.68 -39.91
C HIS A 125 19.46 -15.04 -40.59
#